data_AF-A0A1I2M530-F1
#
_entry.id   AF-A0A1I2M530-F1
#
_cell.length_a   1.000
_cell.length_b   1.000
_cell.length_c   1.000
_cell.angle_alpha   90.00
_cell.angle_beta   90.00
_cell.angle_gamma   90.00
#
_symmetry.space_group_name_H-M   'P 1'
#
loop_
_entity.id
_entity.type
_entity.pdbx_description
1 polymer ?
#
loop_
_entity_poly.entity_id
_entity_poly.type
_entity_poly.pdbx_seq_one_letter_code
_entity_poly.pdbx_strand_id
1 'polypeptide(L)'
;MDIQTLIDRFYDGKATEEEELRLMDFFAGNDVPAKLQEEKDFFRQYFRLDEAMPDDLELESRIDEWNTVEKSFGRKAMSKSLRWAVGIAASLLLILSLGVFLNQQEDASSFALQEDTYTNPEDAYKETRKVLMLFSENLNKGLNALNHKEKK
;
A
#
# COMPACT_ATOMS: atom_id res chain seq x y z
N MET A 1 40.11 -23.78 -9.10
CA MET A 1 39.30 -24.10 -7.92
C MET A 1 38.64 -25.45 -8.15
N ASP A 2 38.48 -26.26 -7.12
CA ASP A 2 37.76 -27.52 -7.19
C ASP A 2 36.25 -27.28 -7.23
N ILE A 3 35.48 -28.18 -7.85
CA ILE A 3 34.04 -28.00 -8.07
C ILE A 3 33.26 -27.97 -6.75
N GLN A 4 33.68 -28.77 -5.76
CA GLN A 4 33.05 -28.80 -4.43
C GLN A 4 33.20 -27.45 -3.72
N THR A 5 34.41 -26.87 -3.76
CA THR A 5 34.66 -25.54 -3.18
C THR A 5 33.88 -24.44 -3.88
N LEU A 6 33.61 -24.60 -5.17
CA LEU A 6 32.83 -23.65 -5.96
C LEU A 6 31.34 -23.71 -5.59
N ILE A 7 30.80 -24.91 -5.40
CA ILE A 7 29.44 -25.15 -4.90
C ILE A 7 29.27 -24.54 -3.50
N ASP A 8 30.22 -24.78 -2.59
CA ASP A 8 30.17 -24.21 -1.24
C ASP A 8 30.18 -22.67 -1.28
N ARG A 9 30.99 -22.06 -2.15
CA ARG A 9 31.03 -20.60 -2.34
C ARG A 9 29.74 -20.05 -2.96
N PHE A 10 29.12 -20.79 -3.86
CA PHE A 10 27.82 -20.45 -4.43
C PHE A 10 26.74 -20.44 -3.36
N TYR A 11 26.67 -21.48 -2.52
CA TYR A 11 25.74 -21.52 -1.39
C TYR A 11 26.01 -20.41 -0.35
N ASP A 12 27.26 -20.04 -0.16
CA ASP A 12 27.68 -18.90 0.67
C ASP A 12 27.36 -17.52 0.04
N GLY A 13 26.88 -17.46 -1.20
CA GLY A 13 26.59 -16.21 -1.93
C GLY A 13 27.84 -15.40 -2.29
N LYS A 14 29.00 -16.07 -2.42
CA LYS A 14 30.31 -15.44 -2.70
C LYS A 14 30.87 -15.78 -4.08
N ALA A 15 30.13 -16.53 -4.89
CA ALA A 15 30.51 -16.86 -6.25
C ALA A 15 30.42 -15.61 -7.14
N THR A 16 31.37 -15.46 -8.06
CA THR A 16 31.33 -14.42 -9.11
C THR A 16 30.59 -14.93 -10.35
N GLU A 17 30.22 -14.05 -11.28
CA GLU A 17 29.55 -14.41 -12.53
C GLU A 17 30.34 -15.45 -13.36
N GLU A 18 31.66 -15.28 -13.46
CA GLU A 18 32.54 -16.23 -14.14
C GLU A 18 32.56 -17.61 -13.44
N GLU A 19 32.46 -17.62 -12.11
CA GLU A 19 32.38 -18.82 -11.28
C GLU A 19 31.04 -19.55 -11.46
N GLU A 20 29.93 -18.82 -11.58
CA GLU A 20 28.60 -19.36 -11.83
C GLU A 20 28.44 -19.92 -13.25
N LEU A 21 28.98 -19.25 -14.27
CA LEU A 21 29.02 -19.78 -15.65
C LEU A 21 29.76 -21.11 -15.71
N ARG A 22 30.83 -21.25 -14.93
CA ARG A 22 31.57 -22.51 -14.83
C ARG A 22 30.77 -23.63 -14.15
N LEU A 23 29.95 -23.31 -13.14
CA LEU A 23 29.01 -24.27 -12.54
C LEU A 23 27.94 -24.69 -13.55
N MET A 24 27.41 -23.72 -14.29
CA MET A 24 26.42 -23.95 -15.34
C MET A 24 26.94 -24.92 -16.41
N ASP A 25 28.13 -24.66 -16.96
CA ASP A 25 28.77 -25.54 -17.96
C ASP A 25 29.06 -26.95 -17.41
N PHE A 26 29.49 -27.04 -16.15
CA PHE A 26 29.78 -28.32 -15.51
C PHE A 26 28.52 -29.19 -15.35
N PHE A 27 27.40 -28.60 -14.92
CA PHE A 27 26.15 -29.33 -14.69
C PHE A 27 25.25 -29.47 -15.95
N ALA A 28 25.56 -28.75 -17.02
CA ALA A 28 24.97 -28.95 -18.34
C ALA A 28 25.33 -30.33 -18.92
N GLY A 29 26.55 -30.81 -18.65
CA GLY A 29 27.08 -32.09 -19.14
C GLY A 29 26.39 -33.35 -18.56
N ASN A 30 26.49 -34.46 -19.30
CA ASN A 30 25.93 -35.75 -18.87
C ASN A 30 26.86 -36.56 -17.94
N ASP A 31 28.14 -36.20 -17.84
CA ASP A 31 29.16 -36.94 -17.10
C ASP A 31 29.53 -36.25 -15.77
N VAL A 32 28.57 -36.21 -14.85
CA VAL A 32 28.75 -35.65 -13.49
C VAL A 32 28.99 -36.82 -12.51
N PRO A 33 29.98 -36.73 -11.60
CA PRO A 33 30.25 -37.78 -10.62
C PRO A 33 29.00 -38.11 -9.78
N ALA A 34 28.79 -39.39 -9.47
CA ALA A 34 27.58 -39.88 -8.77
C ALA A 34 27.29 -39.18 -7.42
N LYS A 35 28.31 -38.61 -6.76
CA LYS A 35 28.16 -37.86 -5.51
C LYS A 35 27.56 -36.46 -5.69
N LEU A 36 27.56 -35.93 -6.91
CA LEU A 36 27.08 -34.58 -7.27
C LEU A 36 25.79 -34.64 -8.09
N GLN A 37 25.11 -35.79 -8.10
CA GLN A 37 23.89 -35.96 -8.87
C GLN A 37 22.73 -35.15 -8.28
N GLU A 38 22.64 -35.07 -6.94
CA GLU A 38 21.66 -34.22 -6.25
C GLU A 38 21.90 -32.74 -6.54
N GLU A 39 23.16 -32.31 -6.53
CA GLU A 39 23.58 -30.95 -6.91
C GLU A 39 23.22 -30.64 -8.37
N LYS A 40 23.41 -31.60 -9.28
CA LYS A 40 23.07 -31.46 -10.70
C LYS A 40 21.60 -31.14 -10.92
N ASP A 41 20.70 -31.85 -10.23
CA ASP A 41 19.26 -31.63 -10.37
C ASP A 41 18.87 -30.24 -9.87
N PHE A 42 19.44 -29.81 -8.74
CA PHE A 42 19.25 -28.46 -8.21
C PHE A 42 19.74 -27.38 -9.20
N PHE A 43 20.98 -27.48 -9.68
CA PHE A 43 21.56 -26.48 -10.57
C PHE A 43 20.88 -26.43 -11.95
N ARG A 44 20.44 -27.58 -12.48
CA ARG A 44 19.67 -27.62 -13.73
C ARG A 44 18.35 -26.86 -13.63
N GLN A 45 17.64 -27.02 -12.52
CA GLN A 45 16.40 -26.28 -12.27
C GLN A 45 16.68 -24.80 -11.99
N TYR A 46 17.71 -24.51 -11.18
CA TYR A 46 18.08 -23.15 -10.81
C TYR A 46 18.49 -22.29 -12.02
N PHE A 47 19.38 -22.82 -12.86
CA PHE A 47 19.82 -22.17 -14.10
C PHE A 47 18.84 -22.38 -15.27
N ARG A 48 17.74 -23.10 -15.05
CA ARG A 48 16.73 -23.42 -16.07
C ARG A 48 17.35 -24.01 -17.34
N LEU A 49 18.36 -24.86 -17.18
CA LEU A 49 19.10 -25.47 -18.30
C LEU A 49 18.23 -26.36 -19.21
N ASP A 50 17.08 -26.79 -18.70
CA ASP A 50 16.09 -27.60 -19.44
C ASP A 50 14.94 -26.75 -20.04
N GLU A 51 14.84 -25.46 -19.71
CA GLU A 51 13.93 -24.55 -20.39
C GLU A 51 14.64 -24.03 -21.65
N ALA A 52 14.21 -24.51 -22.83
CA ALA A 52 14.54 -23.84 -24.07
C ALA A 52 14.08 -22.37 -23.95
N MET A 53 15.03 -21.45 -23.99
CA MET A 53 14.74 -20.02 -24.01
C MET A 53 13.71 -19.78 -25.12
N PRO A 54 12.51 -19.25 -24.82
CA PRO A 54 11.52 -19.00 -25.84
C PRO A 54 12.13 -18.06 -26.87
N ASP A 55 11.92 -18.37 -28.15
CA ASP A 55 12.42 -17.59 -29.28
C ASP A 55 12.05 -16.11 -29.06
N ASP A 56 13.00 -15.20 -29.26
CA ASP A 56 12.89 -13.74 -29.05
C ASP A 56 11.62 -13.13 -29.68
N LEU A 57 11.16 -13.76 -30.78
CA LEU A 57 9.97 -13.37 -31.54
C LEU A 57 8.65 -13.57 -30.78
N GLU A 58 8.57 -14.52 -29.85
CA GLU A 58 7.35 -14.71 -29.04
C GLU A 58 7.22 -13.64 -27.94
N LEU A 59 8.32 -13.03 -27.51
CA LEU A 59 8.30 -11.95 -26.52
C LEU A 59 7.82 -10.64 -27.14
N GLU A 60 8.31 -10.27 -28.32
CA GLU A 60 7.86 -9.06 -29.03
C GLU A 60 6.36 -9.07 -29.31
N SER A 61 5.84 -10.21 -29.79
CA SER A 61 4.41 -10.35 -30.09
C SER A 61 3.52 -10.24 -28.85
N ARG A 62 3.98 -10.75 -27.69
CA ARG A 62 3.27 -10.61 -26.40
C ARG A 62 3.31 -9.18 -25.84
N ILE A 63 4.40 -8.44 -26.07
CA ILE A 63 4.52 -7.04 -25.68
C ILE A 63 3.55 -6.17 -26.49
N ASP A 64 3.45 -6.42 -27.79
CA ASP A 64 2.50 -5.72 -28.66
C ASP A 64 1.04 -6.00 -28.26
N GLU A 65 0.73 -7.24 -27.89
CA GLU A 65 -0.60 -7.60 -27.37
C GLU A 65 -0.94 -6.80 -26.09
N TRP A 66 -0.03 -6.77 -25.11
CA TRP A 66 -0.24 -5.98 -23.89
C TRP A 66 -0.39 -4.48 -24.13
N ASN A 67 0.38 -3.91 -25.07
CA ASN A 67 0.26 -2.50 -25.45
C ASN A 67 -1.09 -2.16 -26.09
N THR A 68 -1.70 -3.09 -26.82
CA THR A 68 -3.04 -2.88 -27.40
C THR A 68 -4.14 -2.96 -26.35
N VAL A 69 -4.00 -3.87 -25.38
CA VAL A 69 -4.95 -4.07 -24.29
C VAL A 69 -4.98 -2.84 -23.37
N GLU A 70 -3.83 -2.31 -22.96
CA GLU A 70 -3.73 -1.14 -22.07
C GLU A 70 -4.32 0.14 -22.69
N LYS A 71 -4.10 0.36 -23.99
CA LYS A 71 -4.69 1.50 -24.72
C LYS A 71 -6.22 1.45 -24.82
N SER A 72 -6.81 0.25 -24.75
CA SER A 72 -8.28 0.08 -24.81
C SER A 72 -8.96 0.45 -23.49
N PHE A 73 -8.29 0.31 -22.35
CA PHE A 73 -8.85 0.59 -21.03
C PHE A 73 -8.79 2.07 -20.62
N GLY A 74 -7.92 2.88 -21.24
CA GLY A 74 -7.71 4.29 -20.88
C GLY A 74 -8.74 5.30 -21.41
N ARG A 75 -9.61 4.92 -22.35
CA ARG A 75 -10.71 5.78 -22.84
C ARG A 75 -11.97 4.98 -22.99
N LYS A 76 -12.70 4.82 -21.88
CA LYS A 76 -14.15 4.65 -21.98
C LYS A 76 -14.70 5.96 -22.54
N ALA A 77 -14.76 6.07 -23.86
CA ALA A 77 -15.35 7.19 -24.56
C ALA A 77 -16.81 7.27 -24.10
N MET A 78 -17.09 8.17 -23.16
CA MET A 78 -18.46 8.48 -22.75
C MET A 78 -19.21 8.80 -24.05
N SER A 79 -20.31 8.10 -24.29
CA SER A 79 -21.11 8.34 -25.49
C SER A 79 -21.44 9.83 -25.58
N LYS A 80 -21.51 10.38 -26.80
CA LYS A 80 -21.79 11.81 -27.00
C LYS A 80 -23.07 12.25 -26.26
N SER A 81 -24.05 11.35 -26.10
CA SER A 81 -25.27 11.56 -25.32
C SER A 81 -25.03 11.74 -23.83
N LEU A 82 -24.16 10.93 -23.23
CA LEU A 82 -23.84 11.02 -21.80
C LEU A 82 -23.10 12.33 -21.48
N ARG A 83 -22.22 12.77 -22.40
CA ARG A 83 -21.53 14.05 -22.24
C ARG A 83 -22.49 15.26 -22.29
N TRP A 84 -23.51 15.21 -23.15
CA TRP A 84 -24.57 16.23 -23.18
C TRP A 84 -25.44 16.20 -21.93
N ALA A 85 -25.84 15.01 -21.47
CA ALA A 85 -26.64 14.84 -20.25
C ALA A 85 -25.91 15.35 -19.00
N VAL A 86 -24.60 15.07 -18.87
CA VAL A 86 -23.77 15.59 -17.78
C VAL A 86 -23.69 17.12 -17.82
N GLY A 87 -23.57 17.72 -19.01
CA GLY A 87 -23.60 19.17 -19.16
C GLY A 87 -24.90 19.78 -18.65
N ILE A 88 -26.05 19.21 -19.05
CA ILE A 88 -27.37 19.67 -18.59
C ILE A 88 -27.51 19.51 -17.07
N ALA A 89 -27.12 18.36 -16.51
CA ALA A 89 -27.19 18.10 -15.09
C ALA A 89 -26.34 19.08 -14.27
N ALA A 90 -25.11 19.38 -14.73
CA ALA A 90 -24.24 20.35 -14.08
C ALA A 90 -24.83 21.76 -14.07
N SER A 91 -25.45 22.20 -15.18
CA SER A 91 -26.12 23.50 -15.24
C SER A 91 -27.31 23.60 -14.28
N LEU A 92 -28.13 22.55 -14.19
CA LEU A 92 -29.25 22.51 -13.24
C LEU A 92 -28.77 22.53 -11.79
N LEU A 93 -27.72 21.78 -11.45
CA LEU A 93 -27.13 21.78 -10.11
C LEU A 93 -26.60 23.15 -9.72
N LEU A 94 -25.96 23.88 -10.63
CA LEU A 94 -25.48 25.24 -10.35
C LEU A 94 -26.65 26.20 -10.03
N ILE A 95 -27.73 26.15 -10.82
CA ILE A 95 -28.92 26.99 -10.59
C ILE A 95 -29.56 26.63 -9.24
N LEU A 96 -29.75 25.34 -8.95
CA LEU A 96 -30.30 24.87 -7.69
C LEU A 96 -29.42 25.26 -6.50
N SER A 97 -28.11 25.10 -6.62
CA SER A 97 -27.15 25.47 -5.58
C SER A 97 -27.20 26.96 -5.26
N LEU A 98 -27.26 27.83 -6.27
CA LEU A 98 -27.39 29.27 -6.07
C LEU A 98 -28.74 29.63 -5.42
N GLY A 99 -29.83 28.98 -5.85
CA GLY A 99 -31.15 29.20 -5.25
C GLY A 99 -31.23 28.80 -3.77
N VAL A 100 -30.67 27.64 -3.41
CA VAL A 100 -30.62 27.17 -2.02
C VAL A 100 -29.68 28.03 -1.18
N PHE A 101 -28.51 28.39 -1.71
CA PHE A 101 -27.53 29.20 -0.97
C PHE A 101 -28.07 30.59 -0.62
N LEU A 102 -28.71 31.27 -1.57
CA LEU A 102 -29.31 32.58 -1.33
C LEU A 102 -30.48 32.51 -0.34
N ASN A 103 -31.26 31.42 -0.36
CA ASN A 103 -32.34 31.20 0.60
C ASN A 103 -31.82 30.89 2.02
N GLN A 104 -30.72 30.13 2.13
CA GLN A 104 -30.05 29.85 3.41
C GLN A 104 -29.34 31.07 3.99
N GLN A 105 -28.99 32.07 3.18
CA GLN A 105 -28.30 33.26 3.67
C GLN A 105 -29.19 34.14 4.55
N GLU A 106 -30.52 34.07 4.41
CA GLU A 106 -31.44 34.71 5.36
C GLU A 106 -31.34 34.05 6.76
N ASP A 107 -31.22 32.72 6.82
CA ASP A 107 -31.06 31.96 8.06
C ASP A 107 -29.63 32.03 8.64
N ALA A 108 -28.59 32.20 7.80
CA ALA A 108 -27.19 32.21 8.22
C ALA A 108 -26.80 33.40 9.12
N SER A 109 -27.62 34.45 9.15
CA SER A 109 -27.49 35.57 10.09
C SER A 109 -27.64 35.15 11.57
N SER A 110 -28.26 33.99 11.83
CA SER A 110 -28.44 33.44 13.18
C SER A 110 -27.22 32.66 13.71
N PHE A 111 -26.34 32.18 12.84
CA PHE A 111 -25.16 31.39 13.24
C PHE A 111 -23.98 32.25 13.75
N ALA A 112 -23.98 33.55 13.44
CA ALA A 112 -22.93 34.48 13.87
C ALA A 112 -23.07 34.95 15.33
N LEU A 113 -24.13 34.54 16.04
CA LEU A 113 -24.38 34.85 17.45
C LEU A 113 -24.03 33.67 18.35
N GLN A 114 -22.84 33.08 18.18
CA GLN A 114 -22.30 32.18 19.19
C GLN A 114 -21.79 33.03 20.36
N GLU A 115 -22.70 33.35 21.29
CA GLU A 115 -22.36 34.05 22.53
C GLU A 115 -21.47 33.13 23.39
N ASP A 116 -20.33 33.65 23.86
CA ASP A 116 -19.41 32.91 24.72
C ASP A 116 -20.14 32.42 25.98
N THR A 117 -19.94 31.14 26.34
CA THR A 117 -20.63 30.51 27.49
C THR A 117 -20.37 31.22 28.82
N TYR A 118 -19.24 31.93 28.93
CA TYR A 118 -18.90 32.76 30.09
C TYR A 118 -18.45 34.13 29.62
N THR A 119 -19.00 35.18 30.23
CA THR A 119 -18.63 36.59 29.97
C THR A 119 -17.38 37.03 30.75
N ASN A 120 -16.98 36.28 31.78
CA ASN A 120 -15.81 36.54 32.61
C ASN A 120 -14.81 35.36 32.56
N PRO A 121 -13.55 35.56 32.15
CA PRO A 121 -12.55 34.50 32.08
C PRO A 121 -12.26 33.81 33.42
N GLU A 122 -12.40 34.52 34.55
CA GLU A 122 -12.18 33.94 35.89
C GLU A 122 -13.20 32.84 36.22
N ASP A 123 -14.44 32.99 35.77
CA ASP A 123 -15.49 32.03 36.09
C ASP A 123 -15.37 30.76 35.24
N ALA A 124 -14.95 30.89 33.98
CA ALA A 124 -14.58 29.76 33.13
C ALA A 124 -13.41 28.96 33.73
N TYR A 125 -12.41 29.65 34.30
CA TYR A 125 -11.28 29.02 34.96
C TYR A 125 -11.70 28.24 36.21
N LYS A 126 -12.58 28.80 37.04
CA LYS A 126 -13.11 28.12 38.24
C LYS A 126 -13.84 26.83 37.90
N GLU A 127 -14.71 26.84 36.90
CA GLU A 127 -15.45 25.64 36.50
C GLU A 127 -14.51 24.60 35.87
N THR A 128 -13.55 25.03 35.05
CA THR A 128 -12.52 24.14 34.51
C THR A 128 -11.73 23.46 35.63
N ARG A 129 -11.31 24.22 36.65
CA ARG A 129 -10.58 23.70 37.82
C ARG A 129 -11.40 22.67 38.59
N LYS A 130 -12.71 22.90 38.74
CA LYS A 130 -13.62 21.96 39.41
C LYS A 130 -13.73 20.64 38.63
N VAL A 131 -13.87 20.70 37.31
CA VAL A 131 -13.92 19.51 36.45
C VAL A 131 -12.60 18.73 36.52
N LEU A 132 -11.45 19.41 36.44
CA LEU A 132 -10.14 18.79 36.55
C LEU A 132 -9.92 18.13 37.92
N MET A 133 -10.41 18.76 39.00
CA MET A 133 -10.34 18.20 40.35
C MET A 133 -11.15 16.91 40.46
N LEU A 134 -12.40 16.91 39.98
CA LEU A 134 -13.24 15.71 39.97
C LEU A 134 -12.60 14.57 39.15
N PHE A 135 -12.01 14.91 38.00
CA PHE A 135 -11.30 13.95 37.17
C PHE A 135 -10.09 13.35 37.89
N SER A 136 -9.28 14.18 38.56
CA SER A 136 -8.13 13.75 39.36
C SER A 136 -8.54 12.84 40.51
N GLU A 137 -9.63 13.16 41.22
CA GLU A 137 -10.15 12.31 42.29
C GLU A 137 -10.58 10.94 41.77
N ASN A 138 -11.25 10.88 40.61
CA ASN A 138 -11.68 9.61 40.01
C ASN A 138 -10.49 8.75 39.58
N LEU A 139 -9.43 9.35 39.02
CA LEU A 139 -8.20 8.63 38.70
C LEU A 139 -7.51 8.09 39.96
N ASN A 140 -7.37 8.90 41.00
CA ASN A 140 -6.77 8.48 42.26
C ASN A 140 -7.55 7.33 42.90
N LYS A 141 -8.89 7.40 42.91
CA LYS A 141 -9.75 6.29 43.38
C LYS A 141 -9.52 5.02 42.55
N GLY A 142 -9.46 5.13 41.23
CA GLY A 142 -9.21 3.99 40.32
C GLY A 142 -7.85 3.32 40.55
N LEU A 143 -6.78 4.11 40.62
CA LEU A 143 -5.42 3.61 40.89
C LEU A 143 -5.33 2.97 42.28
N ASN A 144 -5.94 3.57 43.29
CA ASN A 144 -5.99 2.98 44.63
C ASN A 144 -6.71 1.64 44.62
N ALA A 145 -7.85 1.50 43.92
CA ALA A 145 -8.56 0.23 43.83
C ALA A 145 -7.73 -0.89 43.17
N LEU A 146 -6.90 -0.56 42.18
CA LEU A 146 -5.97 -1.51 41.55
C LEU A 146 -4.84 -1.92 42.51
N ASN A 147 -4.18 -0.96 43.15
CA ASN A 147 -3.11 -1.23 44.13
C ASN A 147 -3.56 -2.09 45.31
N HIS A 148 -4.82 -1.97 45.74
CA HIS A 148 -5.38 -2.83 46.80
C HIS A 148 -5.70 -4.25 46.33
N LYS A 149 -5.91 -4.47 45.03
CA LYS A 149 -6.14 -5.81 44.45
C LYS A 149 -4.84 -6.56 44.16
N GLU A 150 -3.75 -5.86 43.84
CA GLU A 150 -2.43 -6.50 43.62
C GLU A 150 -1.73 -6.95 44.91
N LYS A 151 -2.15 -6.43 46.08
CA LYS A 151 -1.59 -6.79 47.39
C LYS A 151 -2.33 -7.93 48.10
N LYS A 152 -3.24 -8.63 47.43
CA LYS A 152 -4.04 -9.74 47.99
C LYS A 152 -3.85 -11.00 47.16
#